data_AF-A0A6L7SYB5-F1
#
_entry.id   AF-A0A6L7SYB5-F1
#
_cell.length_a   1.000
_cell.length_b   1.000
_cell.length_c   1.000
_cell.angle_alpha   90.00
_cell.angle_beta   90.00
_cell.angle_gamma   90.00
#
_symmetry.space_group_name_H-M   'P 1'
#
loop_
_entity.id
_entity.type
_entity.pdbx_description
1 polymer ?
#
loop_
_entity_poly.entity_id
_entity_poly.type
_entity_poly.pdbx_seq_one_letter_code
_entity_poly.pdbx_strand_id
1 'polypeptide(L)'
;MLLLACCLLAPAAPLWAHCEIPCGIYGDEARFAAIAEDLTTIEKSMTQIAALAGQSDAQSANQLARWVANKEEHANRIQHVVTQYFMTQRLKEVEEGDKGRAAYTEKLVLLHKMLRGAMKCKQTVDVEEVEKMRTLLHEFKHAYQN
;
A
#
# COMPACT_ATOMS: atom_id res chain seq x y z
N MET A 1 6.99 15.85 -52.38
CA MET A 1 7.57 15.91 -51.03
C MET A 1 6.56 15.35 -50.06
N LEU A 2 6.66 14.06 -49.75
CA LEU A 2 5.80 13.37 -48.78
C LEU A 2 6.30 13.76 -47.38
N LEU A 3 5.54 14.57 -46.64
CA LEU A 3 5.85 14.94 -45.27
C LEU A 3 5.51 13.77 -44.34
N LEU A 4 6.56 13.20 -43.76
CA LEU A 4 6.55 12.15 -42.76
C LEU A 4 5.93 12.69 -41.46
N ALA A 5 4.67 12.36 -41.18
CA ALA A 5 4.07 12.61 -39.87
C ALA A 5 4.53 11.50 -38.91
N CYS A 6 5.64 11.73 -38.24
CA CYS A 6 6.11 10.87 -37.15
C CYS A 6 5.26 11.17 -35.90
N CYS A 7 4.17 10.43 -35.70
CA CYS A 7 3.40 10.47 -34.46
C CYS A 7 4.29 9.98 -33.31
N LEU A 8 4.66 10.90 -32.43
CA LEU A 8 5.30 10.62 -31.14
C LEU A 8 4.36 9.75 -30.29
N LEU A 9 4.60 8.44 -30.30
CA LEU A 9 4.10 7.53 -29.27
C LEU A 9 4.89 7.79 -27.98
N ALA A 10 4.47 8.79 -27.22
CA ALA A 10 4.90 8.90 -25.83
C ALA A 10 4.28 7.73 -25.04
N PRO A 11 5.06 6.96 -24.25
CA PRO A 11 4.46 6.01 -23.34
C PRO A 11 3.61 6.79 -22.33
N ALA A 12 2.32 6.47 -22.26
CA ALA A 12 1.47 6.97 -21.20
C ALA A 12 2.08 6.48 -19.87
N ALA A 13 2.71 7.38 -19.12
CA ALA A 13 3.03 7.10 -17.73
C ALA A 13 1.74 6.64 -17.05
N PRO A 14 1.78 5.63 -16.17
CA PRO A 14 0.59 5.20 -15.46
C PRO A 14 0.07 6.40 -14.68
N LEU A 15 -0.98 7.04 -15.20
CA LEU A 15 -1.81 7.96 -14.47
C LEU A 15 -2.43 7.09 -13.40
N TRP A 16 -1.84 7.14 -12.21
CA TRP A 16 -2.49 6.69 -11.01
C TRP A 16 -3.88 7.32 -11.08
N ALA A 17 -4.96 6.57 -11.01
CA ALA A 17 -6.22 7.20 -10.72
C ALA A 17 -6.15 7.56 -9.23
N HIS A 18 -5.93 8.85 -8.96
CA HIS A 18 -5.76 9.45 -7.63
C HIS A 18 -6.36 10.86 -7.60
N CYS A 19 -7.12 11.23 -8.63
CA CYS A 19 -7.37 12.62 -8.99
C CYS A 19 -8.61 13.21 -8.31
N GLU A 20 -9.38 12.42 -7.57
CA GLU A 20 -10.63 12.78 -6.86
C GLU A 20 -11.72 13.48 -7.71
N ILE A 21 -11.51 13.53 -9.01
CA ILE A 21 -12.47 13.88 -10.04
C ILE A 21 -13.17 12.59 -10.45
N PRO A 22 -14.48 12.60 -10.78
CA PRO A 22 -15.21 11.43 -11.27
C PRO A 22 -14.77 11.04 -12.69
N CYS A 23 -13.50 10.69 -12.86
CA CYS A 23 -12.89 10.33 -14.13
C CYS A 23 -13.21 8.89 -14.56
N GLY A 24 -13.69 8.05 -13.64
CA GLY A 24 -14.09 6.66 -13.91
C GLY A 24 -12.91 5.69 -14.16
N ILE A 25 -11.68 6.16 -14.05
CA ILE A 25 -10.47 5.35 -14.22
C ILE A 25 -10.09 4.84 -12.83
N TYR A 26 -9.87 3.54 -12.67
CA TYR A 26 -9.44 2.93 -11.40
C TYR A 26 -8.42 1.83 -11.68
N GLY A 27 -7.37 1.78 -10.86
CA GLY A 27 -6.28 0.81 -10.96
C GLY A 27 -6.24 -0.12 -9.76
N ASP A 28 -7.40 -0.68 -9.36
CA ASP A 28 -7.58 -1.41 -8.10
C ASP A 28 -6.54 -2.54 -7.92
N GLU A 29 -6.35 -3.39 -8.95
CA GLU A 29 -5.35 -4.46 -8.92
C GLU A 29 -3.91 -3.94 -8.77
N ALA A 30 -3.60 -2.80 -9.40
CA ALA A 30 -2.29 -2.17 -9.26
C ALA A 30 -2.06 -1.64 -7.83
N ARG A 31 -3.12 -1.24 -7.11
CA ARG A 31 -3.03 -0.83 -5.69
C ARG A 31 -2.80 -2.02 -4.78
N PHE A 32 -3.48 -3.14 -5.01
CA PHE A 32 -3.19 -4.38 -4.28
C PHE A 32 -1.76 -4.85 -4.51
N ALA A 33 -1.29 -4.83 -5.76
CA ALA A 33 0.09 -5.19 -6.10
C ALA A 33 1.11 -4.25 -5.44
N ALA A 34 0.86 -2.94 -5.46
CA ALA A 34 1.74 -1.95 -4.82
C ALA A 34 1.84 -2.17 -3.31
N ILE A 35 0.72 -2.43 -2.61
CA ILE A 35 0.75 -2.75 -1.18
C ILE A 35 1.56 -4.04 -0.92
N ALA A 36 1.40 -5.08 -1.74
CA ALA A 36 2.17 -6.31 -1.60
C ALA A 36 3.69 -6.10 -1.80
N GLU A 37 4.06 -5.24 -2.76
CA GLU A 37 5.45 -4.83 -2.99
C GLU A 37 6.02 -4.03 -1.82
N ASP A 38 5.25 -3.07 -1.29
CA ASP A 38 5.63 -2.30 -0.10
C ASP A 38 5.84 -3.22 1.11
N LEU A 39 4.97 -4.22 1.33
CA LEU A 39 5.13 -5.21 2.40
C LEU A 39 6.41 -6.03 2.24
N THR A 40 6.75 -6.44 1.02
CA THR A 40 8.01 -7.15 0.73
C THR A 40 9.23 -6.28 1.04
N THR A 41 9.14 -4.99 0.74
CA THR A 41 10.22 -4.04 1.04
C THR A 41 10.36 -3.76 2.52
N ILE A 42 9.25 -3.68 3.25
CA ILE A 42 9.21 -3.57 4.71
C ILE A 42 9.90 -4.77 5.36
N GLU A 43 9.54 -6.00 4.98
CA GLU A 43 10.15 -7.22 5.50
C GLU A 43 11.66 -7.24 5.26
N LYS A 44 12.08 -6.92 4.02
CA LYS A 44 13.50 -6.81 3.70
C LYS A 44 14.20 -5.79 4.61
N SER A 45 13.58 -4.63 4.81
CA SER A 45 14.13 -3.59 5.68
C SER A 45 14.26 -4.07 7.13
N MET A 46 13.25 -4.77 7.67
CA MET A 46 13.30 -5.38 9.01
C MET A 46 14.46 -6.36 9.15
N THR A 47 14.62 -7.27 8.19
CA THR A 47 15.71 -8.27 8.18
C THR A 47 17.09 -7.60 8.12
N GLN A 48 17.23 -6.53 7.33
CA GLN A 48 18.49 -5.78 7.26
C GLN A 48 18.78 -5.03 8.57
N ILE A 49 17.78 -4.43 9.21
CA ILE A 49 17.94 -3.79 10.53
C ILE A 49 18.43 -4.82 11.55
N ALA A 50 17.80 -6.00 11.59
CA ALA A 50 18.20 -7.07 12.51
C ALA A 50 19.65 -7.54 12.29
N ALA A 51 20.09 -7.68 11.04
CA ALA A 51 21.45 -8.07 10.69
C ALA A 51 22.51 -7.00 11.05
N LEU A 52 22.13 -5.72 11.05
CA LEU A 52 23.02 -4.60 11.35
C LEU A 52 23.06 -4.23 12.84
N ALA A 53 22.05 -4.61 13.63
CA ALA A 53 21.89 -4.17 15.02
C ALA A 53 23.06 -4.53 15.97
N GLY A 54 23.89 -5.51 15.60
CA GLY A 54 25.08 -5.91 16.36
C GLY A 54 26.41 -5.26 15.90
N GLN A 55 26.38 -4.44 14.85
CA GLN A 55 27.57 -3.84 14.25
C GLN A 55 27.82 -2.44 14.83
N SER A 56 29.09 -2.08 15.04
CA SER A 56 29.48 -0.83 15.71
C SER A 56 30.22 0.17 14.81
N ASP A 57 30.45 -0.19 13.54
CA ASP A 57 31.11 0.70 12.60
C ASP A 57 30.15 1.78 12.04
N ALA A 58 30.73 2.89 11.61
CA ALA A 58 29.97 4.04 11.12
C ALA A 58 29.14 3.73 9.87
N GLN A 59 29.60 2.81 9.02
CA GLN A 59 28.87 2.45 7.80
C GLN A 59 27.60 1.67 8.15
N SER A 60 27.69 0.73 9.09
CA SER A 60 26.54 -0.03 9.59
C SER A 60 25.51 0.86 10.28
N ALA A 61 25.95 1.82 11.10
CA ALA A 61 25.05 2.80 11.70
C ALA A 61 24.30 3.64 10.64
N ASN A 62 25.00 4.10 9.60
CA ASN A 62 24.40 4.82 8.49
C ASN A 62 23.37 3.94 7.72
N GLN A 63 23.69 2.68 7.45
CA GLN A 63 22.76 1.77 6.77
C GLN A 63 21.53 1.45 7.62
N LEU A 64 21.70 1.25 8.93
CA LEU A 64 20.58 1.01 9.84
C LEU A 64 19.58 2.17 9.79
N ALA A 65 20.06 3.42 9.90
CA ALA A 65 19.20 4.59 9.80
C ALA A 65 18.43 4.65 8.46
N ARG A 66 19.09 4.29 7.35
CA ARG A 66 18.45 4.23 6.03
C ARG A 66 17.37 3.16 5.94
N TRP A 67 17.62 1.97 6.50
CA TRP A 67 16.62 0.89 6.49
C TRP A 67 15.41 1.21 7.37
N VAL A 68 15.62 1.87 8.51
CA VAL A 68 14.52 2.38 9.35
C VAL A 68 13.68 3.40 8.56
N ALA A 69 14.31 4.41 7.97
CA ALA A 69 13.62 5.42 7.18
C ALA A 69 12.86 4.81 5.98
N ASN A 70 13.48 3.87 5.26
CA ASN A 70 12.84 3.16 4.15
C ASN A 70 11.60 2.39 4.61
N LYS A 71 11.71 1.64 5.69
CA LYS A 71 10.58 0.88 6.28
C LYS A 71 9.40 1.79 6.63
N GLU A 72 9.68 2.94 7.25
CA GLU A 72 8.64 3.89 7.63
C GLU A 72 7.96 4.53 6.41
N GLU A 73 8.73 4.89 5.39
CA GLU A 73 8.23 5.43 4.13
C GLU A 73 7.31 4.43 3.41
N HIS A 74 7.72 3.16 3.27
CA HIS A 74 6.86 2.15 2.64
C HIS A 74 5.58 1.88 3.45
N ALA A 75 5.65 1.89 4.79
CA ALA A 75 4.45 1.79 5.60
C ALA A 75 3.54 3.03 5.50
N ASN A 76 4.09 4.23 5.30
CA ASN A 76 3.31 5.44 4.98
C ASN A 76 2.56 5.29 3.66
N ARG A 77 3.20 4.73 2.62
CA ARG A 77 2.57 4.50 1.31
C ARG A 77 1.38 3.57 1.42
N ILE A 78 1.51 2.47 2.16
CA ILE A 78 0.38 1.57 2.44
C ILE A 78 -0.76 2.34 3.10
N GLN A 79 -0.49 3.11 4.16
CA GLN A 79 -1.52 3.89 4.84
C GLN A 79 -2.18 4.93 3.92
N HIS A 80 -1.40 5.57 3.04
CA HIS A 80 -1.91 6.51 2.06
C HIS A 80 -2.82 5.82 1.05
N VAL A 81 -2.44 4.68 0.46
CA VAL A 81 -3.30 3.93 -0.47
C VAL A 81 -4.58 3.46 0.23
N VAL A 82 -4.48 2.91 1.43
CA VAL A 82 -5.64 2.43 2.20
C VAL A 82 -6.61 3.59 2.49
N THR A 83 -6.12 4.73 2.96
CA THR A 83 -6.96 5.91 3.24
C THR A 83 -7.45 6.60 1.98
N GLN A 84 -6.54 7.14 1.18
CA GLN A 84 -6.86 8.04 0.07
C GLN A 84 -7.41 7.34 -1.16
N TYR A 85 -7.11 6.05 -1.38
CA TYR A 85 -7.66 5.34 -2.52
C TYR A 85 -8.86 4.50 -2.10
N PHE A 86 -8.66 3.55 -1.19
CA PHE A 86 -9.72 2.61 -0.86
C PHE A 86 -10.83 3.23 0.00
N MET A 87 -10.50 3.93 1.08
CA MET A 87 -11.54 4.49 1.96
C MET A 87 -12.28 5.67 1.35
N THR A 88 -11.58 6.61 0.70
CA THR A 88 -12.23 7.84 0.19
C THR A 88 -12.75 7.72 -1.25
N GLN A 89 -12.08 6.98 -2.13
CA GLN A 89 -12.47 6.91 -3.56
C GLN A 89 -13.24 5.63 -3.92
N ARG A 90 -13.00 4.49 -3.24
CA ARG A 90 -13.59 3.20 -3.62
C ARG A 90 -14.70 2.71 -2.69
N LEU A 91 -14.59 2.93 -1.39
CA LEU A 91 -15.59 2.50 -0.41
C LEU A 91 -16.76 3.50 -0.42
N LYS A 92 -17.88 3.09 -1.01
CA LYS A 92 -19.11 3.90 -1.04
C LYS A 92 -19.84 3.80 0.29
N GLU A 93 -20.36 4.93 0.75
CA GLU A 93 -21.26 4.97 1.90
C GLU A 93 -22.52 4.15 1.62
N VAL A 94 -23.02 3.49 2.66
CA VAL A 94 -24.22 2.67 2.63
C VAL A 94 -25.08 3.05 3.82
N GLU A 95 -26.34 3.40 3.55
CA GLU A 95 -27.31 3.82 4.55
C GLU A 95 -27.54 2.74 5.62
N GLU A 96 -27.90 3.19 6.82
CA GLU A 96 -28.29 2.28 7.90
C GLU A 96 -29.53 1.47 7.50
N GLY A 97 -29.51 0.16 7.77
CA GLY A 97 -30.59 -0.75 7.41
C GLY A 97 -30.57 -1.26 5.96
N ASP A 98 -29.70 -0.77 5.09
CA ASP A 98 -29.52 -1.34 3.75
C ASP A 98 -28.85 -2.73 3.81
N LYS A 99 -29.24 -3.62 2.89
CA LYS A 99 -28.71 -5.00 2.81
C LYS A 99 -27.18 -5.04 2.61
N GLY A 100 -26.59 -4.00 2.02
CA GLY A 100 -25.15 -3.87 1.81
C GLY A 100 -24.37 -3.38 3.02
N ARG A 101 -25.05 -2.99 4.11
CA ARG A 101 -24.41 -2.38 5.29
C ARG A 101 -23.41 -3.31 5.98
N ALA A 102 -23.71 -4.61 6.03
CA ALA A 102 -22.80 -5.61 6.60
C ALA A 102 -21.49 -5.70 5.82
N ALA A 103 -21.55 -5.80 4.49
CA ALA A 103 -20.36 -5.86 3.62
C ALA A 103 -19.56 -4.55 3.66
N TYR A 104 -20.23 -3.39 3.70
CA TYR A 104 -19.58 -2.09 3.90
C TYR A 104 -18.78 -2.07 5.21
N THR A 105 -19.40 -2.51 6.30
CA THR A 105 -18.78 -2.53 7.64
C THR A 105 -17.59 -3.48 7.68
N GLU A 106 -17.70 -4.66 7.07
CA GLU A 106 -16.59 -5.61 6.95
C GLU A 106 -15.38 -4.99 6.22
N LYS A 107 -15.62 -4.37 5.07
CA LYS A 107 -14.58 -3.67 4.28
C LYS A 107 -13.92 -2.56 5.10
N LEU A 108 -14.71 -1.75 5.80
CA LEU A 108 -14.21 -0.66 6.65
C LEU A 108 -13.33 -1.19 7.80
N VAL A 109 -13.74 -2.27 8.46
CA VAL A 109 -12.97 -2.90 9.54
C VAL A 109 -11.65 -3.45 9.03
N LEU A 110 -11.65 -4.13 7.87
CA LEU A 110 -10.43 -4.64 7.24
C LEU A 110 -9.45 -3.50 6.88
N LEU A 111 -9.96 -2.43 6.28
CA LEU A 111 -9.17 -1.23 5.97
C LEU A 111 -8.57 -0.61 7.25
N HIS A 112 -9.34 -0.48 8.33
CA HIS A 112 -8.81 0.01 9.61
C HIS A 112 -7.72 -0.91 10.18
N LYS A 113 -7.92 -2.23 10.14
CA LYS A 113 -6.90 -3.20 10.56
C LYS A 113 -5.61 -3.05 9.75
N MET A 114 -5.71 -2.85 8.43
CA MET A 114 -4.55 -2.59 7.58
C MET A 114 -3.80 -1.30 7.96
N LEU A 115 -4.51 -0.22 8.30
CA LEU A 115 -3.87 1.02 8.77
C LEU A 115 -3.07 0.79 10.07
N ARG A 116 -3.64 0.01 10.99
CA ARG A 116 -3.00 -0.34 12.26
C ARG A 116 -1.82 -1.28 12.05
N GLY A 117 -1.95 -2.29 11.19
CA GLY A 117 -0.86 -3.22 10.89
C GLY A 117 0.30 -2.53 10.18
N ALA A 118 0.04 -1.61 9.23
CA ALA A 118 1.09 -0.79 8.62
C ALA A 118 1.85 0.04 9.67
N MET A 119 1.14 0.63 10.64
CA MET A 119 1.76 1.32 11.78
C MET A 119 2.61 0.36 12.63
N LYS A 120 2.16 -0.87 12.88
CA LYS A 120 2.95 -1.88 13.59
C LYS A 120 4.24 -2.22 12.86
N CYS A 121 4.19 -2.40 11.54
CA CYS A 121 5.38 -2.59 10.72
C CYS A 121 6.42 -1.46 10.87
N LYS A 122 5.99 -0.21 11.12
CA LYS A 122 6.92 0.91 11.42
C LYS A 122 7.63 0.75 12.75
N GLN A 123 6.91 0.26 13.76
CA GLN A 123 7.38 0.26 15.15
C GLN A 123 8.27 -0.93 15.51
N THR A 124 8.22 -2.03 14.75
CA THR A 124 8.94 -3.28 15.08
C THR A 124 9.89 -3.75 13.98
N VAL A 125 10.71 -4.75 14.28
CA VAL A 125 11.48 -5.55 13.31
C VAL A 125 11.00 -7.01 13.24
N ASP A 126 9.87 -7.30 13.90
CA ASP A 126 9.20 -8.58 13.84
C ASP A 126 8.50 -8.78 12.49
N VAL A 127 9.03 -9.71 11.70
CA VAL A 127 8.52 -10.01 10.36
C VAL A 127 7.15 -10.70 10.38
N GLU A 128 6.71 -11.25 11.52
CA GLU A 128 5.35 -11.81 11.65
C GLU A 128 4.27 -10.75 11.47
N GLU A 129 4.53 -9.49 11.80
CA GLU A 129 3.60 -8.38 11.54
C GLU A 129 3.39 -8.14 10.03
N VAL A 130 4.39 -8.45 9.19
CA VAL A 130 4.24 -8.38 7.73
C VAL A 130 3.34 -9.50 7.22
N GLU A 131 3.47 -10.72 7.76
CA GLU A 131 2.59 -11.83 7.40
C GLU A 131 1.13 -11.55 7.77
N LYS A 132 0.89 -11.03 8.98
CA LYS A 132 -0.46 -10.58 9.38
C LYS A 132 -1.02 -9.54 8.41
N MET A 133 -0.18 -8.61 7.94
CA MET A 133 -0.57 -7.62 6.93
C MET A 133 -0.86 -8.24 5.55
N ARG A 134 -0.12 -9.26 5.12
CA ARG A 134 -0.40 -10.01 3.89
C ARG A 134 -1.75 -10.72 3.97
N THR A 135 -2.05 -11.34 5.11
CA THR A 135 -3.37 -11.94 5.37
C THR A 135 -4.49 -10.90 5.29
N LEU A 136 -4.34 -9.76 5.97
CA LEU A 136 -5.32 -8.68 5.91
C LEU A 136 -5.51 -8.12 4.50
N LEU A 137 -4.44 -7.98 3.72
CA LEU A 137 -4.51 -7.55 2.32
C LEU A 137 -5.30 -8.55 1.47
N HIS A 138 -5.08 -9.85 1.67
CA HIS A 138 -5.80 -10.90 0.97
C HIS A 138 -7.29 -10.92 1.37
N GLU A 139 -7.60 -10.85 2.67
CA GLU A 139 -8.97 -10.76 3.17
C GLU A 139 -9.69 -9.53 2.62
N PHE A 140 -9.04 -8.36 2.64
CA PHE A 140 -9.60 -7.14 2.08
C PHE A 140 -9.82 -7.27 0.57
N LYS A 141 -8.87 -7.82 -0.19
CA LYS A 141 -9.03 -8.04 -1.63
C LYS A 141 -10.23 -8.95 -1.92
N HIS A 142 -10.36 -10.05 -1.18
CA HIS A 142 -11.49 -10.95 -1.32
C HIS A 142 -12.81 -10.26 -0.98
N ALA A 143 -12.90 -9.57 0.16
CA ALA A 143 -14.10 -8.83 0.54
C ALA A 143 -14.42 -7.74 -0.49
N TYR A 144 -13.43 -7.07 -1.06
CA TYR A 144 -13.58 -5.99 -2.04
C TYR A 144 -14.16 -6.46 -3.37
N GLN A 145 -13.80 -7.67 -3.81
CA GLN A 145 -14.24 -8.26 -5.08
C GLN A 145 -15.62 -8.95 -4.99
N ASN A 146 -16.15 -9.10 -3.77
CA ASN A 146 -17.46 -9.71 -3.48
C ASN A 146 -18.45 -8.70 -2.85
#